data_AF-A0A518HZR0-F1
#
_entry.id   AF-A0A518HZR0-F1
#
_cell.length_a   1.000
_cell.length_b   1.000
_cell.length_c   1.000
_cell.angle_alpha   90.00
_cell.angle_beta   90.00
_cell.angle_gamma   90.00
#
_symmetry.space_group_name_H-M   'P 1'
#
loop_
_entity.id
_entity.type
_entity.pdbx_description
1 polymer ?
#
loop_
_entity_poly.entity_id
_entity_poly.type
_entity_poly.pdbx_seq_one_letter_code
_entity_poly.pdbx_strand_id
1 'polypeptide(L)'
;MLFPFQPRFIMLHAGLAIIASLASSTGATAQSRPTGMLNIGFAHDPGADHYDGVVGARGDVWNFVSVGTTAKDFMRLSDTRGSTARLRVTRHDGAWGIAGQSGIFHGYIYDNCRCKDLEVTILDLEPGRYRAYVYAHGDAPDQNANIELHVAGESLGKKATANDGTHGYRSQPMTEGVQYVTFDFDVWRGNEIKFISHRDGSSYSMFNAIQLVPLNREADPASGNGT
;
A
#
# COMPACT_ATOMS: atom_id res chain seq x y z
N MET A 1 36.02 -14.95 57.49
CA MET A 1 36.00 -13.66 58.21
C MET A 1 35.02 -12.78 57.44
N LEU A 2 33.75 -12.65 57.86
CA LEU A 2 33.22 -11.70 58.85
C LEU A 2 33.56 -10.23 58.52
N PHE A 3 32.51 -9.50 58.12
CA PHE A 3 32.28 -8.03 58.03
C PHE A 3 32.81 -7.23 59.27
N PRO A 4 32.69 -5.88 59.45
CA PRO A 4 31.86 -4.87 58.74
C PRO A 4 32.46 -3.42 58.64
N PHE A 5 31.60 -2.46 58.26
CA PHE A 5 31.48 -1.05 58.70
C PHE A 5 31.93 0.12 57.79
N GLN A 6 30.87 0.81 57.34
CA GLN A 6 30.68 2.16 56.77
C GLN A 6 31.21 3.33 57.66
N PRO A 7 30.87 4.62 57.41
CA PRO A 7 30.74 5.45 56.18
C PRO A 7 31.57 6.76 56.31
N ARG A 8 31.61 7.62 55.28
CA ARG A 8 31.81 9.07 55.48
C ARG A 8 30.76 9.88 54.73
N PHE A 9 29.94 10.55 55.52
CA PHE A 9 29.12 11.69 55.15
C PHE A 9 30.00 12.86 54.73
N ILE A 10 29.69 13.48 53.59
CA ILE A 10 29.84 14.93 53.42
C ILE A 10 28.51 15.45 52.88
N MET A 11 27.97 16.43 53.61
CA MET A 11 26.70 17.10 53.39
C MET A 11 26.94 18.44 52.67
N LEU A 12 25.86 18.89 52.00
CA LEU A 12 25.60 20.23 51.44
C LEU A 12 26.36 20.63 50.17
N HIS A 13 25.60 20.89 49.10
CA HIS A 13 25.13 22.25 48.81
C HIS A 13 23.81 22.24 48.04
N ALA A 14 22.93 23.17 48.46
CA ALA A 14 21.62 23.44 47.91
C ALA A 14 21.72 24.06 46.50
N GLY A 15 20.73 23.73 45.67
CA GLY A 15 20.54 24.31 44.34
C GLY A 15 19.30 23.75 43.68
N LEU A 16 18.12 24.08 44.23
CA LEU A 16 16.83 23.72 43.65
C LEU A 16 16.57 24.66 42.45
N ALA A 17 16.90 24.20 41.24
CA ALA A 17 16.44 24.84 40.01
C ALA A 17 15.23 24.05 39.48
N ILE A 18 14.03 24.58 39.74
CA ILE A 18 12.80 24.09 39.10
C ILE A 18 12.81 24.63 37.67
N ILE A 19 13.30 23.82 36.72
CA ILE A 19 13.08 24.08 35.30
C ILE A 19 11.70 23.51 34.98
N ALA A 20 10.71 24.39 34.91
CA ALA A 20 9.42 24.09 34.32
C ALA A 20 9.60 23.96 32.80
N SER A 21 9.84 22.74 32.33
CA SER A 21 9.79 22.42 30.91
C SER A 21 8.33 22.52 30.46
N LEU A 22 7.95 23.65 29.87
CA LEU A 22 6.72 23.76 29.09
C LEU A 22 6.85 22.79 27.91
N ALA A 23 6.19 21.64 28.02
CA ALA A 23 5.95 20.78 26.88
C ALA A 23 5.06 21.56 25.90
N SER A 24 5.67 22.12 24.87
CA SER A 24 4.94 22.56 23.68
C SER A 24 4.32 21.31 23.07
N SER A 25 3.04 21.06 23.35
CA SER A 25 2.24 20.14 22.56
C SER A 25 2.12 20.74 21.17
N THR A 26 3.04 20.38 20.28
CA THR A 26 2.78 20.45 18.84
C THR A 26 1.54 19.59 18.61
N GLY A 27 0.41 20.24 18.35
CA GLY A 27 -0.78 19.55 17.89
C GLY A 27 -0.42 18.82 16.62
N ALA A 28 -0.19 17.51 16.74
CA ALA A 28 -0.35 16.62 15.61
C ALA A 28 -1.81 16.78 15.18
N THR A 29 -2.05 17.56 14.14
CA THR A 29 -3.31 17.51 13.42
C THR A 29 -3.49 16.05 13.05
N ALA A 30 -4.47 15.38 13.67
CA ALA A 30 -4.87 14.04 13.29
C ALA A 30 -5.30 14.14 11.83
N GLN A 31 -4.39 13.77 10.92
CA GLN A 31 -4.69 13.74 9.50
C GLN A 31 -5.88 12.79 9.34
N SER A 32 -7.01 13.33 8.89
CA SER A 32 -8.23 12.55 8.74
C SER A 32 -7.94 11.38 7.80
N ARG A 33 -8.29 10.17 8.26
CA ARG A 33 -8.12 8.95 7.49
C ARG A 33 -8.83 9.11 6.13
N PRO A 34 -8.17 8.79 5.00
CA PRO A 34 -8.85 8.73 3.72
C PRO A 34 -10.01 7.72 3.81
N THR A 35 -11.22 8.18 3.50
CA THR A 35 -12.41 7.31 3.43
C THR A 35 -12.72 6.98 1.99
N GLY A 36 -13.47 5.90 1.75
CA GLY A 36 -13.84 5.49 0.39
C GLY A 36 -12.69 4.94 -0.45
N MET A 37 -11.63 4.39 0.16
CA MET A 37 -10.57 3.72 -0.59
C MET A 37 -11.08 2.41 -1.20
N LEU A 38 -10.55 2.02 -2.35
CA LEU A 38 -10.76 0.71 -2.93
C LEU A 38 -9.50 -0.14 -2.76
N ASN A 39 -9.55 -1.13 -1.86
CA ASN A 39 -8.43 -2.03 -1.62
C ASN A 39 -8.65 -3.38 -2.30
N ILE A 40 -7.62 -3.90 -2.95
CA ILE A 40 -7.60 -5.17 -3.66
C ILE A 40 -6.40 -5.96 -3.17
N GLY A 41 -6.63 -7.18 -2.70
CA GLY A 41 -5.58 -8.11 -2.29
C GLY A 41 -5.57 -9.34 -3.20
N PHE A 42 -4.39 -9.90 -3.43
CA PHE A 42 -4.23 -11.06 -4.30
C PHE A 42 -3.72 -12.28 -3.53
N ALA A 43 -3.92 -13.45 -4.14
CA ALA A 43 -3.61 -14.79 -3.63
C ALA A 43 -4.51 -15.27 -2.49
N HIS A 44 -4.47 -14.62 -1.33
CA HIS A 44 -5.26 -15.04 -0.17
C HIS A 44 -5.63 -13.86 0.73
N ASP A 45 -6.65 -14.07 1.56
CA ASP A 45 -6.99 -13.16 2.66
C ASP A 45 -6.05 -13.46 3.84
N PRO A 46 -5.18 -12.52 4.26
CA PRO A 46 -4.27 -12.73 5.38
C PRO A 46 -5.00 -12.78 6.74
N GLY A 47 -6.31 -12.55 6.76
CA GLY A 47 -7.15 -12.57 7.94
C GLY A 47 -7.29 -11.19 8.57
N ALA A 48 -8.27 -11.08 9.46
CA ALA A 48 -8.53 -9.86 10.21
C ALA A 48 -7.24 -9.41 10.93
N ASP A 49 -7.03 -8.08 10.95
CA ASP A 49 -5.89 -7.41 11.58
C ASP A 49 -4.55 -7.46 10.82
N HIS A 50 -4.48 -8.19 9.72
CA HIS A 50 -3.31 -8.26 8.85
C HIS A 50 -3.49 -7.46 7.55
N TYR A 51 -4.29 -6.39 7.61
CA TYR A 51 -4.53 -5.48 6.50
C TYR A 51 -3.61 -4.26 6.59
N ASP A 52 -2.31 -4.50 6.48
CA ASP A 52 -1.20 -3.57 6.74
C ASP A 52 -0.61 -2.94 5.45
N GLY A 53 -1.49 -2.37 4.62
CA GLY A 53 -1.04 -1.52 3.51
C GLY A 53 -0.31 -0.25 3.99
N VAL A 54 0.40 0.41 3.07
CA VAL A 54 1.02 1.74 3.24
C VAL A 54 0.02 2.76 3.77
N VAL A 55 -1.23 2.63 3.34
CA VAL A 55 -2.34 3.49 3.72
C VAL A 55 -3.51 2.66 4.24
N GLY A 56 -4.31 3.25 5.12
CA GLY A 56 -5.47 2.61 5.72
C GLY A 56 -5.31 2.36 7.21
N ALA A 57 -6.20 1.53 7.75
CA ALA A 57 -6.13 1.10 9.14
C ALA A 57 -6.78 -0.27 9.34
N ARG A 58 -6.57 -0.79 10.56
CA ARG A 58 -7.26 -1.98 11.05
C ARG A 58 -8.76 -1.90 10.79
N GLY A 59 -9.31 -2.98 10.22
CA GLY A 59 -10.73 -3.09 9.87
C GLY A 59 -11.12 -2.52 8.50
N ASP A 60 -10.17 -1.99 7.71
CA ASP A 60 -10.44 -1.72 6.29
C ASP A 60 -10.91 -3.00 5.58
N VAL A 61 -11.90 -2.85 4.71
CA VAL A 61 -12.33 -3.92 3.81
C VAL A 61 -11.36 -4.05 2.63
N TRP A 62 -11.06 -5.30 2.27
CA TRP A 62 -10.23 -5.68 1.13
C TRP A 62 -10.98 -6.62 0.19
N ASN A 63 -10.86 -6.37 -1.12
CA ASN A 63 -11.48 -7.18 -2.15
C ASN A 63 -10.46 -8.23 -2.63
N PHE A 64 -10.55 -9.46 -2.11
CA PHE A 64 -9.58 -10.50 -2.45
C PHE A 64 -9.85 -11.20 -3.78
N VAL A 65 -8.77 -11.48 -4.50
CA VAL A 65 -8.70 -12.26 -5.74
C VAL A 65 -7.80 -13.47 -5.50
N SER A 66 -8.39 -14.66 -5.54
CA SER A 66 -7.65 -15.93 -5.46
C SER A 66 -7.32 -16.46 -6.85
N VAL A 67 -6.48 -17.50 -6.90
CA VAL A 67 -6.11 -18.20 -8.14
C VAL A 67 -7.34 -18.55 -8.99
N GLY A 68 -7.28 -18.19 -10.27
CA GLY A 68 -8.33 -18.46 -11.25
C GLY A 68 -9.49 -17.46 -11.22
N THR A 69 -9.51 -16.49 -10.29
CA THR A 69 -10.56 -15.46 -10.23
C THR A 69 -10.28 -14.36 -11.25
N THR A 70 -10.90 -14.44 -12.43
CA THR A 70 -10.71 -13.44 -13.51
C THR A 70 -11.69 -12.28 -13.46
N ALA A 71 -12.71 -12.33 -12.61
CA ALA A 71 -13.69 -11.28 -12.46
C ALA A 71 -14.19 -11.20 -11.01
N LYS A 72 -14.37 -9.98 -10.51
CA LYS A 72 -15.02 -9.70 -9.24
C LYS A 72 -15.93 -8.48 -9.42
N ASP A 73 -17.23 -8.71 -9.33
CA ASP A 73 -18.24 -7.65 -9.32
C ASP A 73 -18.63 -7.32 -7.87
N PHE A 74 -19.32 -6.19 -7.66
CA PHE A 74 -19.78 -5.73 -6.34
C PHE A 74 -18.64 -5.48 -5.34
N MET A 75 -17.61 -4.77 -5.79
CA MET A 75 -16.50 -4.42 -4.90
C MET A 75 -16.98 -3.50 -3.78
N ARG A 76 -16.28 -3.57 -2.65
CA ARG A 76 -16.58 -2.75 -1.46
C ARG A 76 -15.47 -1.75 -1.22
N LEU A 77 -15.87 -0.56 -0.81
CA LEU A 77 -14.97 0.45 -0.29
C LEU A 77 -14.48 0.03 1.10
N SER A 78 -13.36 0.61 1.51
CA SER A 78 -12.64 0.23 2.73
C SER A 78 -13.47 0.47 4.01
N ASP A 79 -14.46 1.36 3.95
CA ASP A 79 -15.42 1.67 5.01
C ASP A 79 -16.70 0.83 4.96
N THR A 80 -16.66 -0.32 4.28
CA THR A 80 -17.75 -1.30 4.13
C THR A 80 -18.86 -0.95 3.14
N ARG A 81 -18.92 0.29 2.64
CA ARG A 81 -19.90 0.72 1.64
C ARG A 81 -19.70 -0.04 0.32
N GLY A 82 -20.79 -0.27 -0.41
CA GLY A 82 -20.71 -0.81 -1.77
C GLY A 82 -20.10 0.21 -2.74
N SER A 83 -19.45 -0.28 -3.78
CA SER A 83 -18.96 0.51 -4.92
C SER A 83 -19.58 0.00 -6.22
N THR A 84 -19.66 0.85 -7.23
CA THR A 84 -19.94 0.44 -8.61
C THR A 84 -18.75 -0.21 -9.28
N ALA A 85 -17.55 -0.11 -8.69
CA ALA A 85 -16.33 -0.65 -9.26
C ALA A 85 -16.42 -2.16 -9.48
N ARG A 86 -15.92 -2.60 -10.64
CA ARG A 86 -15.79 -4.00 -11.04
C ARG A 86 -14.34 -4.28 -11.39
N LEU A 87 -13.88 -5.49 -11.06
CA LEU A 87 -12.52 -5.94 -11.32
C LEU A 87 -12.50 -7.00 -12.41
N ARG A 88 -11.57 -6.88 -13.33
CA ARG A 88 -11.19 -7.92 -14.29
C ARG A 88 -9.69 -8.17 -14.15
N VAL A 89 -9.31 -9.45 -14.16
CA VAL A 89 -7.92 -9.88 -14.05
C VAL A 89 -7.66 -10.86 -15.20
N THR A 90 -6.52 -10.74 -15.86
CA THR A 90 -6.15 -11.73 -16.88
C THR A 90 -6.07 -13.12 -16.26
N ARG A 91 -6.25 -14.16 -17.10
CA ARG A 91 -6.10 -15.56 -16.66
C ARG A 91 -4.76 -15.70 -15.94
N HIS A 92 -4.80 -16.31 -14.77
CA HIS A 92 -3.66 -16.66 -13.93
C HIS A 92 -3.99 -17.98 -13.22
N ASP A 93 -2.96 -18.78 -12.95
CA ASP A 93 -3.11 -20.13 -12.40
C ASP A 93 -2.07 -20.43 -11.31
N GLY A 94 -1.35 -19.41 -10.83
CA GLY A 94 -0.40 -19.50 -9.73
C GLY A 94 -0.72 -18.50 -8.62
N ALA A 95 -0.45 -18.93 -7.38
CA ALA A 95 -0.29 -18.05 -6.24
C ALA A 95 0.79 -18.61 -5.32
N TRP A 96 1.51 -17.72 -4.65
CA TRP A 96 2.54 -18.09 -3.68
C TRP A 96 2.63 -17.05 -2.56
N GLY A 97 3.44 -17.35 -1.55
CA GLY A 97 3.69 -16.48 -0.40
C GLY A 97 5.16 -16.10 -0.31
N ILE A 98 5.43 -14.86 0.08
CA ILE A 98 6.78 -14.37 0.36
C ILE A 98 7.19 -14.81 1.77
N ALA A 99 8.29 -15.55 1.88
CA ALA A 99 8.77 -16.09 3.14
C ALA A 99 9.16 -14.96 4.11
N GLY A 100 8.66 -15.07 5.35
CA GLY A 100 8.89 -14.09 6.42
C GLY A 100 8.07 -12.81 6.30
N GLN A 101 7.17 -12.70 5.33
CA GLN A 101 6.22 -11.58 5.22
C GLN A 101 4.83 -12.00 5.73
N SER A 102 4.03 -11.01 6.10
CA SER A 102 2.63 -11.16 6.50
C SER A 102 1.75 -10.14 5.79
N GLY A 103 0.44 -10.27 6.00
CA GLY A 103 -0.52 -9.27 5.56
C GLY A 103 -0.65 -9.15 4.04
N ILE A 104 -0.98 -7.95 3.56
CA ILE A 104 -1.40 -7.75 2.15
C ILE A 104 -0.25 -7.88 1.16
N PHE A 105 1.00 -7.80 1.63
CA PHE A 105 2.18 -7.96 0.81
C PHE A 105 2.64 -9.43 0.72
N HIS A 106 2.19 -10.29 1.64
CA HIS A 106 2.67 -11.67 1.71
C HIS A 106 2.32 -12.49 0.47
N GLY A 107 1.06 -12.45 0.04
CA GLY A 107 0.56 -13.25 -1.08
C GLY A 107 0.70 -12.54 -2.42
N TYR A 108 0.98 -13.28 -3.49
CA TYR A 108 0.90 -12.77 -4.86
C TYR A 108 0.33 -13.81 -5.84
N ILE A 109 -0.38 -13.33 -6.86
CA ILE A 109 -0.76 -14.15 -8.02
C ILE A 109 0.25 -14.02 -9.15
N TYR A 110 0.35 -15.05 -9.98
CA TYR A 110 1.18 -15.08 -11.19
C TYR A 110 0.56 -16.06 -12.21
N ASP A 111 1.04 -16.02 -13.46
CA ASP A 111 0.68 -17.01 -14.48
C ASP A 111 1.86 -17.94 -14.79
N ASN A 112 1.61 -19.26 -14.77
CA ASN A 112 2.65 -20.27 -14.96
C ASN A 112 3.21 -20.34 -16.39
N CYS A 113 2.54 -19.74 -17.39
CA CYS A 113 3.09 -19.71 -18.75
C CYS A 113 4.41 -18.93 -18.80
N ARG A 114 4.64 -17.99 -17.87
CA ARG A 114 5.82 -17.10 -17.84
C ARG A 114 6.02 -16.31 -19.13
N CYS A 115 5.00 -16.26 -19.99
CA CYS A 115 5.07 -15.79 -21.36
C CYS A 115 4.25 -14.51 -21.59
N LYS A 116 3.48 -14.09 -20.59
CA LYS A 116 2.59 -12.92 -20.65
C LYS A 116 2.65 -12.13 -19.35
N ASP A 117 2.23 -10.89 -19.45
CA ASP A 117 2.10 -9.99 -18.32
C ASP A 117 0.73 -10.19 -17.64
N LEU A 118 0.66 -9.85 -16.36
CA LEU A 118 -0.60 -9.82 -15.64
C LEU A 118 -1.22 -8.44 -15.78
N GLU A 119 -2.53 -8.41 -16.05
CA GLU A 119 -3.29 -7.17 -16.14
C GLU A 119 -4.43 -7.21 -15.14
N VAL A 120 -4.62 -6.08 -14.46
CA VAL A 120 -5.74 -5.82 -13.59
C VAL A 120 -6.46 -4.59 -14.12
N THR A 121 -7.70 -4.78 -14.55
CA THR A 121 -8.59 -3.74 -15.06
C THR A 121 -9.69 -3.45 -14.05
N ILE A 122 -9.85 -2.19 -13.69
CA ILE A 122 -10.93 -1.66 -12.87
C ILE A 122 -11.88 -0.88 -13.78
N LEU A 123 -13.16 -1.25 -13.72
CA LEU A 123 -14.25 -0.65 -14.48
C LEU A 123 -15.18 0.07 -13.52
N ASP A 124 -15.88 1.10 -14.02
CA ASP A 124 -16.95 1.79 -13.30
C ASP A 124 -16.55 2.34 -11.92
N LEU A 125 -15.28 2.71 -11.77
CA LEU A 125 -14.83 3.47 -10.60
C LEU A 125 -15.48 4.86 -10.61
N GLU A 126 -15.89 5.35 -9.45
CA GLU A 126 -16.50 6.67 -9.35
C GLU A 126 -15.52 7.76 -9.82
N PRO A 127 -16.00 8.78 -10.57
CA PRO A 127 -15.15 9.87 -11.03
C PRO A 127 -14.48 10.60 -9.88
N GLY A 128 -13.20 10.90 -10.02
CA GLY A 128 -12.41 11.52 -8.96
C GLY A 128 -10.92 11.51 -9.28
N ARG A 129 -10.14 12.13 -8.40
CA ARG A 129 -8.67 12.05 -8.44
C ARG A 129 -8.22 11.00 -7.44
N TYR A 130 -7.30 10.13 -7.85
CA TYR A 130 -6.84 9.01 -7.05
C TYR A 130 -5.32 8.94 -6.99
N ARG A 131 -4.81 8.38 -5.89
CA ARG A 131 -3.48 7.80 -5.80
C ARG A 131 -3.60 6.28 -5.73
N ALA A 132 -2.96 5.59 -6.65
CA ALA A 132 -2.76 4.15 -6.55
C ALA A 132 -1.48 3.85 -5.76
N TYR A 133 -1.52 2.81 -4.94
CA TYR A 133 -0.35 2.10 -4.39
C TYR A 133 -0.40 0.67 -4.94
N VAL A 134 0.57 0.28 -5.75
CA VAL A 134 0.61 -1.02 -6.42
C VAL A 134 1.78 -1.82 -5.89
N TYR A 135 1.48 -2.96 -5.26
CA TYR A 135 2.44 -3.86 -4.65
C TYR A 135 2.67 -5.03 -5.59
N ALA A 136 3.93 -5.25 -5.97
CA ALA A 136 4.28 -6.25 -6.95
C ALA A 136 5.71 -6.75 -6.71
N HIS A 137 5.80 -7.82 -5.94
CA HIS A 137 7.03 -8.54 -5.67
C HIS A 137 6.69 -10.00 -5.35
N GLY A 138 7.53 -10.94 -5.80
CA GLY A 138 7.44 -12.35 -5.46
C GLY A 138 8.50 -12.75 -4.44
N ASP A 139 8.52 -14.03 -4.10
CA ASP A 139 9.43 -14.56 -3.09
C ASP A 139 10.90 -14.46 -3.55
N ALA A 140 11.22 -14.84 -4.79
CA ALA A 140 12.63 -14.92 -5.22
C ALA A 140 13.29 -13.52 -5.40
N PRO A 141 14.64 -13.43 -5.34
CA PRO A 141 15.38 -12.16 -5.43
C PRO A 141 15.20 -11.40 -6.74
N ASP A 142 14.84 -12.12 -7.81
CA ASP A 142 14.60 -11.60 -9.15
C ASP A 142 13.10 -11.45 -9.45
N GLN A 143 12.22 -11.66 -8.47
CA GLN A 143 10.77 -11.54 -8.64
C GLN A 143 10.28 -10.13 -8.37
N ASN A 144 10.74 -9.18 -9.18
CA ASN A 144 10.27 -7.80 -9.19
C ASN A 144 9.32 -7.54 -10.37
N ALA A 145 8.75 -6.34 -10.43
CA ALA A 145 7.83 -5.94 -11.50
C ALA A 145 8.07 -4.49 -11.94
N ASN A 146 7.84 -4.25 -13.23
CA ASN A 146 7.70 -2.91 -13.77
C ASN A 146 6.21 -2.66 -14.05
N ILE A 147 5.58 -1.80 -13.27
CA ILE A 147 4.14 -1.55 -13.31
C ILE A 147 3.85 -0.42 -14.29
N GLU A 148 2.98 -0.67 -15.25
CA GLU A 148 2.39 0.34 -16.12
C GLU A 148 0.95 0.65 -15.71
N LEU A 149 0.56 1.92 -15.77
CA LEU A 149 -0.82 2.36 -15.57
C LEU A 149 -1.37 2.93 -16.87
N HIS A 150 -2.56 2.48 -17.27
CA HIS A 150 -3.39 3.13 -18.28
C HIS A 150 -4.69 3.67 -17.69
N VAL A 151 -5.12 4.83 -18.16
CA VAL A 151 -6.44 5.40 -17.88
C VAL A 151 -7.11 5.79 -19.19
N ALA A 152 -8.32 5.29 -19.43
CA ALA A 152 -9.06 5.47 -20.69
C ALA A 152 -8.24 5.07 -21.95
N GLY A 153 -7.36 4.07 -21.82
CA GLY A 153 -6.48 3.59 -22.88
C GLY A 153 -5.12 4.28 -22.96
N GLU A 154 -4.97 5.46 -22.36
CA GLU A 154 -3.71 6.23 -22.38
C GLU A 154 -2.75 5.76 -21.28
N SER A 155 -1.48 5.51 -21.63
CA SER A 155 -0.45 5.16 -20.66
C SER A 155 0.00 6.39 -19.87
N LEU A 156 0.02 6.28 -18.54
CA LEU A 156 0.57 7.28 -17.62
C LEU A 156 2.01 6.98 -17.22
N GLY A 157 2.63 5.97 -17.84
CA GLY A 157 4.02 5.60 -17.64
C GLY A 157 4.22 4.37 -16.78
N LYS A 158 5.51 4.07 -16.53
CA LYS A 158 5.98 2.85 -15.87
C LYS A 158 6.82 3.16 -14.64
N LYS A 159 6.68 2.36 -13.58
CA LYS A 159 7.49 2.43 -12.36
C LYS A 159 7.81 1.02 -11.87
N ALA A 160 9.05 0.79 -11.44
CA ALA A 160 9.52 -0.51 -11.02
C ALA A 160 9.63 -0.65 -9.49
N THR A 161 9.42 -1.88 -9.00
CA THR A 161 9.85 -2.33 -7.67
C THR A 161 11.34 -2.72 -7.68
N ALA A 162 11.92 -2.93 -6.50
CA ALA A 162 13.36 -3.16 -6.36
C ALA A 162 13.81 -4.37 -7.20
N ASN A 163 14.89 -4.17 -7.96
CA ASN A 163 15.48 -5.18 -8.84
C ASN A 163 16.99 -5.27 -8.59
N ASP A 164 17.38 -5.44 -7.33
CA ASP A 164 18.78 -5.52 -6.93
C ASP A 164 19.31 -6.97 -6.88
N GLY A 165 18.46 -7.96 -7.21
CA GLY A 165 18.80 -9.37 -7.18
C GLY A 165 18.98 -9.93 -5.76
N THR A 166 18.43 -9.26 -4.74
CA THR A 166 18.52 -9.68 -3.34
C THR A 166 17.14 -9.84 -2.69
N HIS A 167 17.11 -10.45 -1.50
CA HIS A 167 15.92 -10.46 -0.64
C HIS A 167 15.81 -9.21 0.25
N GLY A 168 16.59 -8.16 -0.01
CA GLY A 168 16.69 -6.97 0.85
C GLY A 168 15.33 -6.29 1.08
N TYR A 169 14.44 -6.35 0.09
CA TYR A 169 13.07 -5.83 0.16
C TYR A 169 12.27 -6.39 1.35
N ARG A 170 12.57 -7.62 1.81
CA ARG A 170 11.86 -8.28 2.93
C ARG A 170 12.17 -7.66 4.29
N SER A 171 13.36 -7.08 4.42
CA SER A 171 13.84 -6.50 5.69
C SER A 171 13.60 -5.00 5.81
N GLN A 172 13.16 -4.37 4.72
CA GLN A 172 12.92 -2.93 4.69
C GLN A 172 11.48 -2.62 5.12
N PRO A 173 11.23 -1.46 5.75
CA PRO A 173 9.87 -0.95 5.86
C PRO A 173 9.25 -0.77 4.47
N MET A 174 7.92 -0.78 4.41
CA MET A 174 7.19 -0.57 3.17
C MET A 174 7.59 0.76 2.53
N THR A 175 8.28 0.72 1.39
CA THR A 175 8.94 1.84 0.74
C THR A 175 8.62 1.87 -0.76
N GLU A 176 8.30 3.05 -1.29
CA GLU A 176 8.06 3.23 -2.71
C GLU A 176 9.34 2.94 -3.53
N GLY A 177 9.19 2.25 -4.66
CA GLY A 177 10.29 1.78 -5.49
C GLY A 177 10.96 0.51 -4.95
N VAL A 178 10.54 0.02 -3.78
CA VAL A 178 11.03 -1.24 -3.21
C VAL A 178 9.95 -2.31 -3.25
N GLN A 179 8.90 -2.20 -2.45
CA GLN A 179 7.80 -3.17 -2.41
C GLN A 179 6.59 -2.73 -3.24
N TYR A 180 6.41 -1.43 -3.41
CA TYR A 180 5.29 -0.84 -4.14
C TYR A 180 5.70 0.37 -4.98
N VAL A 181 4.83 0.80 -5.88
CA VAL A 181 4.95 2.05 -6.64
C VAL A 181 3.65 2.86 -6.56
N THR A 182 3.72 4.17 -6.75
CA THR A 182 2.53 5.04 -6.73
C THR A 182 2.19 5.65 -8.09
N PHE A 183 0.90 5.94 -8.32
CA PHE A 183 0.47 6.74 -9.47
C PHE A 183 -0.64 7.69 -9.06
N ASP A 184 -0.57 8.94 -9.50
CA ASP A 184 -1.67 9.91 -9.35
C ASP A 184 -2.37 10.09 -10.69
N PHE A 185 -3.70 10.01 -10.70
CA PHE A 185 -4.48 10.09 -11.93
C PHE A 185 -5.91 10.56 -11.69
N ASP A 186 -6.53 11.09 -12.74
CA ASP A 186 -7.93 11.49 -12.77
C ASP A 186 -8.78 10.43 -13.46
N VAL A 187 -9.96 10.17 -12.91
CA VAL A 187 -10.94 9.21 -13.42
C VAL A 187 -12.20 9.98 -13.81
N TRP A 188 -12.59 9.83 -15.07
CA TRP A 188 -13.87 10.31 -15.59
C TRP A 188 -14.86 9.14 -15.69
N ARG A 189 -16.15 9.48 -15.81
CA ARG A 189 -17.20 8.46 -15.93
C ARG A 189 -16.95 7.60 -17.16
N GLY A 190 -16.92 6.28 -16.97
CA GLY A 190 -16.69 5.30 -18.03
C GLY A 190 -15.21 5.05 -18.35
N ASN A 191 -14.27 5.71 -17.67
CA ASN A 191 -12.86 5.38 -17.82
C ASN A 191 -12.58 3.97 -17.33
N GLU A 192 -11.83 3.22 -18.14
CA GLU A 192 -11.14 2.02 -17.69
C GLU A 192 -9.82 2.43 -17.03
N ILE A 193 -9.48 1.78 -15.91
CA ILE A 193 -8.18 1.91 -15.25
C ILE A 193 -7.50 0.55 -15.32
N LYS A 194 -6.35 0.47 -15.99
CA LYS A 194 -5.63 -0.79 -16.17
C LYS A 194 -4.24 -0.69 -15.60
N PHE A 195 -3.91 -1.59 -14.69
CA PHE A 195 -2.56 -1.83 -14.21
C PHE A 195 -1.99 -3.06 -14.92
N ILE A 196 -0.78 -2.94 -15.46
CA ILE A 196 -0.06 -4.04 -16.10
C ILE A 196 1.21 -4.28 -15.29
N SER A 197 1.40 -5.52 -14.84
CA SER A 197 2.64 -5.96 -14.19
C SER A 197 3.53 -6.61 -15.24
N HIS A 198 4.55 -5.88 -15.69
CA HIS A 198 5.53 -6.42 -16.61
C HIS A 198 6.62 -7.17 -15.87
N ARG A 199 7.08 -8.25 -16.50
CA ARG A 199 8.34 -8.92 -16.17
C ARG A 199 9.50 -7.93 -16.37
N ASP A 200 10.29 -7.69 -15.33
CA ASP A 200 11.43 -6.76 -15.36
C ASP A 200 12.67 -7.40 -14.73
N GLY A 201 13.16 -8.49 -15.31
CA GLY A 201 14.19 -9.36 -14.70
C GLY A 201 13.58 -10.65 -14.16
N SER A 202 12.35 -10.60 -13.64
CA SER A 202 11.59 -11.78 -13.30
C SER A 202 11.14 -12.60 -14.51
N SER A 203 11.06 -13.92 -14.33
CA SER A 203 10.33 -14.80 -15.25
C SER A 203 8.81 -14.77 -15.06
N TYR A 204 8.32 -14.14 -13.99
CA TYR A 204 6.89 -14.01 -13.69
C TYR A 204 6.46 -12.55 -13.71
N SER A 205 5.18 -12.31 -14.01
CA SER A 205 4.47 -11.08 -13.68
C SER A 205 3.61 -11.34 -12.45
N MET A 206 3.48 -10.35 -11.57
CA MET A 206 2.81 -10.55 -10.28
C MET A 206 2.13 -9.30 -9.72
N PHE A 207 1.12 -9.53 -8.89
CA PHE A 207 0.50 -8.54 -8.03
C PHE A 207 0.29 -9.12 -6.63
N ASN A 208 0.59 -8.34 -5.61
CA ASN A 208 0.30 -8.66 -4.20
C ASN A 208 -0.96 -7.92 -3.74
N ALA A 209 -1.02 -6.62 -4.05
CA ALA A 209 -2.11 -5.73 -3.67
C ALA A 209 -2.18 -4.49 -4.56
N ILE A 210 -3.36 -3.86 -4.59
CA ILE A 210 -3.58 -2.50 -5.14
C ILE A 210 -4.47 -1.74 -4.17
N GLN A 211 -4.09 -0.52 -3.82
CA GLN A 211 -4.95 0.40 -3.07
C GLN A 211 -5.20 1.66 -3.89
N LEU A 212 -6.46 2.02 -4.10
CA LEU A 212 -6.85 3.29 -4.71
C LEU A 212 -7.38 4.22 -3.61
N VAL A 213 -6.65 5.31 -3.39
CA VAL A 213 -6.97 6.33 -2.39
C VAL A 213 -7.54 7.55 -3.09
N PRO A 214 -8.80 7.95 -2.82
CA PRO A 214 -9.32 9.23 -3.27
C PRO A 214 -8.45 10.35 -2.72
N LEU A 215 -7.98 11.23 -3.61
CA LEU A 215 -7.33 12.47 -3.22
C LEU A 215 -8.40 13.55 -3.14
N ASN A 216 -8.46 14.26 -2.01
CA ASN A 216 -9.21 15.49 -1.95
C ASN A 216 -8.67 16.40 -3.05
N ARG A 217 -9.53 16.96 -3.92
CA ARG A 217 -9.10 18.09 -4.72
C ARG A 217 -8.66 19.15 -3.72
N GLU A 218 -7.39 19.53 -3.79
CA GLU A 218 -6.93 20.73 -3.10
C GLU A 218 -7.93 21.83 -3.47
N ALA A 219 -8.53 22.46 -2.46
CA ALA A 219 -9.51 23.51 -2.72
C ALA A 219 -8.84 24.53 -3.64
N ASP A 220 -9.43 24.77 -4.81
CA ASP A 220 -8.92 25.75 -5.76
C ASP A 220 -8.63 27.06 -4.99
N PRO A 221 -7.41 27.59 -5.02
CA PRO A 221 -7.12 28.91 -4.46
C PRO A 221 -7.69 29.98 -5.42
N ALA A 222 -9.00 29.96 -5.63
CA ALA A 222 -9.72 30.91 -6.49
C ALA A 222 -11.19 31.05 -6.07
N SER A 223 -11.44 31.23 -4.78
CA SER A 223 -12.67 31.91 -4.32
C SER A 223 -12.38 32.82 -3.14
N GLY A 224 -11.37 33.68 -3.30
CA GLY A 224 -11.13 34.81 -2.41
C GLY A 224 -11.95 36.02 -2.84
N ASN A 225 -13.09 36.20 -2.19
CA ASN A 225 -13.84 37.44 -1.93
C ASN A 225 -14.06 38.45 -3.08
N GLY A 226 -15.28 38.43 -3.61
CA GLY A 226 -15.98 39.62 -4.08
C GLY A 226 -17.13 39.97 -3.15
N THR A 227 -16.91 40.90 -2.22
CA THR A 227 -17.90 41.83 -1.66
C THR A 227 -17.18 43.11 -1.27
#